data_AF-A0A0R3PI91-F1
#
_entry.id   AF-A0A0R3PI91-F1
#
_cell.length_a   1.000
_cell.length_b   1.000
_cell.length_c   1.000
_cell.angle_alpha   90.00
_cell.angle_beta   90.00
_cell.angle_gamma   90.00
#
_symmetry.space_group_name_H-M   'P 1'
#
loop_
_entity.id
_entity.type
_entity.pdbx_description
1 polymer ?
#
loop_
_entity_poly.entity_id
_entity_poly.type
_entity_poly.pdbx_seq_one_letter_code
_entity_poly.pdbx_strand_id
1 'polypeptide(L)' 'MRVLLLAYLATFIKSEESFEEKLKKGNQLLKSEPNADDTMEFLKKLHSMEKEIKDELTVSTKPNGDVLKAMK' A
#
# COMPACT_ATOMS: atom_id res chain seq x y z
N MET A 1 -18.30 -31.05 14.59
CA MET A 1 -18.70 -29.65 14.88
C MET A 1 -17.57 -28.79 15.42
N ARG A 2 -16.87 -29.16 16.51
CA ARG A 2 -15.75 -28.35 17.06
C ARG A 2 -14.53 -28.20 16.13
N VAL A 3 -14.20 -29.26 15.37
CA VAL A 3 -13.04 -29.24 14.44
C VAL A 3 -13.28 -28.33 13.23
N LEU A 4 -14.53 -28.25 12.75
CA LEU A 4 -14.93 -27.36 11.65
C LEU A 4 -14.88 -25.88 12.08
N LEU A 5 -15.27 -25.56 13.31
CA LEU A 5 -15.16 -24.21 13.87
C LEU A 5 -13.70 -23.75 14.00
N LEU A 6 -12.79 -24.65 14.41
CA LEU A 6 -11.37 -24.33 14.51
C LEU A 6 -10.72 -24.12 13.13
N ALA A 7 -11.09 -24.92 12.13
CA ALA A 7 -10.64 -24.72 10.76
C ALA A 7 -11.18 -23.41 10.14
N TYR A 8 -12.42 -23.03 10.44
CA TYR A 8 -13.02 -21.77 10.01
C TYR A 8 -12.40 -20.54 10.70
N LEU A 9 -12.00 -20.67 11.98
CA LEU A 9 -11.22 -19.62 12.66
C LEU A 9 -9.81 -19.50 12.08
N ALA A 10 -9.16 -20.62 11.75
CA ALA A 10 -7.79 -20.63 11.22
C ALA A 10 -7.66 -19.97 9.84
N THR A 11 -8.70 -20.05 8.99
CA THR A 11 -8.73 -19.32 7.71
C THR A 11 -9.06 -17.84 7.89
N PHE A 12 -9.76 -17.46 8.95
CA PHE A 12 -10.11 -16.06 9.24
C PHE A 12 -8.94 -15.28 9.85
N ILE A 13 -8.01 -15.94 10.54
CA ILE A 13 -6.80 -15.32 11.14
C ILE A 13 -5.60 -15.47 10.19
N LYS A 14 -5.81 -15.40 8.87
CA LYS A 14 -4.69 -15.08 7.98
C LYS A 14 -4.58 -13.56 7.95
N SER A 15 -3.91 -13.01 8.97
CA SER A 15 -3.57 -11.58 9.00
C SER A 15 -2.91 -11.23 7.69
N GLU A 16 -3.42 -10.21 7.00
CA GLU A 16 -2.76 -9.71 5.82
C GLU A 16 -1.36 -9.25 6.20
N GLU A 17 -0.36 -9.67 5.43
CA GLU A 17 1.02 -9.25 5.65
C GLU A 17 1.13 -7.74 5.48
N SER A 18 1.87 -7.10 6.39
CA SER A 18 2.11 -5.67 6.31
C SER A 18 2.89 -5.31 5.04
N PHE A 19 2.82 -4.04 4.62
CA PHE A 19 3.63 -3.53 3.52
C PHE A 19 5.13 -3.85 3.72
N GLU A 20 5.65 -3.60 4.93
CA GLU A 20 7.07 -3.84 5.26
C GLU A 20 7.46 -5.32 5.15
N GLU A 21 6.58 -6.24 5.55
CA GLU A 21 6.81 -7.68 5.42
C GLU A 21 6.84 -8.11 3.95
N LYS A 22 5.86 -7.65 3.15
CA LYS A 22 5.80 -7.92 1.71
C LYS A 22 7.03 -7.35 1.00
N LEU A 23 7.42 -6.12 1.35
CA LEU A 23 8.57 -5.43 0.76
C LEU A 23 9.88 -6.17 1.09
N LYS A 24 10.08 -6.58 2.34
CA LYS A 24 11.28 -7.33 2.75
C LYS A 24 11.38 -8.68 2.05
N LYS A 25 10.26 -9.42 1.94
CA LYS A 25 10.21 -10.69 1.21
C LYS A 25 10.50 -10.48 -0.28
N GLY A 26 9.92 -9.46 -0.88
CA GLY A 26 10.18 -9.07 -2.28
C GLY A 26 11.66 -8.79 -2.51
N ASN A 27 12.30 -7.97 -1.67
CA ASN A 27 13.73 -7.67 -1.80
C ASN A 27 14.60 -8.94 -1.64
N GLN A 28 14.25 -9.83 -0.71
CA GLN A 28 14.96 -11.11 -0.55
C GLN A 28 14.88 -12.01 -1.79
N LEU A 29 13.75 -12.01 -2.49
CA LEU A 29 13.58 -12.76 -3.74
C LEU A 29 14.38 -12.14 -4.88
N LEU A 30 14.54 -10.81 -4.88
CA LEU A 30 15.23 -10.04 -5.91
C LEU A 30 16.71 -9.77 -5.57
N LYS A 31 17.28 -10.34 -4.51
CA LYS A 31 18.64 -10.04 -4.03
C LYS A 31 19.77 -10.21 -5.06
N SER A 32 19.53 -10.96 -6.14
CA SER A 32 20.48 -11.16 -7.24
C SER A 32 20.26 -10.19 -8.41
N GLU A 33 19.13 -9.49 -8.43
CA GLU A 33 18.81 -8.51 -9.45
C GLU A 33 19.59 -7.22 -9.20
N PRO A 34 20.00 -6.53 -10.28
CA PRO A 34 20.60 -5.21 -10.15
C PRO A 34 19.59 -4.24 -9.50
N ASN A 35 20.11 -3.38 -8.63
CA ASN A 35 19.34 -2.30 -7.99
C ASN A 35 18.18 -2.77 -7.09
N ALA A 36 18.22 -4.01 -6.58
CA ALA A 36 17.17 -4.52 -5.68
C ALA A 36 16.99 -3.65 -4.43
N ASP A 37 18.11 -3.27 -3.79
CA ASP A 37 18.09 -2.42 -2.60
C ASP A 37 17.60 -0.99 -2.91
N ASP A 38 18.04 -0.41 -4.03
CA ASP A 38 17.56 0.91 -4.49
C ASP A 38 16.05 0.89 -4.77
N THR A 39 15.57 -0.20 -5.38
CA THR A 39 14.14 -0.40 -5.65
C THR A 39 13.36 -0.51 -4.34
N MET A 40 13.89 -1.23 -3.35
CA MET A 40 13.28 -1.31 -2.02
C MET A 40 13.20 0.08 -1.36
N GLU A 41 14.26 0.88 -1.43
CA GLU A 41 14.29 2.23 -0.87
C GLU A 41 13.27 3.16 -1.58
N PHE A 42 13.24 3.10 -2.91
CA PHE A 42 12.27 3.86 -3.71
C PHE A 42 10.83 3.53 -3.32
N LEU A 43 10.49 2.24 -3.18
CA LEU A 43 9.16 1.81 -2.79
C LEU A 43 8.77 2.27 -1.38
N LYS A 44 9.71 2.28 -0.42
CA LYS A 44 9.46 2.85 0.92
C LYS A 44 9.13 4.33 0.86
N LYS A 45 9.91 5.09 0.09
CA LYS A 45 9.68 6.53 -0.08
C LYS A 45 8.32 6.78 -0.72
N LEU A 46 7.99 6.03 -1.78
CA LEU A 46 6.69 6.14 -2.44
C LEU A 46 5.54 5.83 -1.48
N HIS A 47 5.66 4.78 -0.65
CA HIS A 47 4.65 4.44 0.35
C HIS A 47 4.50 5.54 1.43
N SER A 48 5.60 6.18 1.86
CA SER A 48 5.51 7.30 2.81
C SER A 48 4.74 8.50 2.26
N MET A 49 4.76 8.70 0.94
CA MET A 49 4.01 9.76 0.26
C MET A 49 2.53 9.43 0.06
N GLU A 50 2.10 8.19 0.33
CA GLU A 50 0.72 7.75 0.08
C GLU A 50 -0.30 8.63 0.81
N LYS A 51 0.02 9.07 2.02
CA LYS A 51 -0.84 9.98 2.78
C LYS A 51 -0.96 11.36 2.12
N GLU A 52 0.17 11.96 1.74
CA GLU A 52 0.20 13.28 1.09
C GLU A 52 -0.55 13.26 -0.24
N ILE A 53 -0.34 12.21 -1.04
CA ILE A 53 -1.04 12.00 -2.32
C ILE A 53 -2.56 11.89 -2.09
N LYS A 54 -3.00 11.14 -1.08
CA LYS A 54 -4.43 11.01 -0.74
C LYS A 54 -5.01 12.34 -0.26
N ASP A 55 -4.28 13.06 0.58
CA ASP A 55 -4.71 14.36 1.10
C ASP A 55 -4.86 15.38 -0.05
N GLU A 56 -3.91 15.47 -0.98
CA GLU A 56 -4.00 16.34 -2.16
C GLU A 56 -5.16 15.96 -3.10
N LEU A 57 -5.38 14.66 -3.35
CA LEU A 57 -6.52 14.17 -4.15
C LEU A 57 -7.87 14.52 -3.51
N THR A 58 -7.98 14.43 -2.18
CA THR A 58 -9.22 14.80 -1.48
C THR A 58 -9.46 16.31 -1.44
N VAL A 59 -8.40 17.11 -1.38
CA VAL A 59 -8.50 18.57 -1.52
C VAL A 59 -8.94 18.96 -2.94
N SER A 60 -8.44 18.27 -3.97
CA SER A 60 -8.82 18.51 -5.37
C SER A 60 -10.26 18.12 -5.71
N THR A 61 -10.87 17.21 -4.96
CA THR A 61 -12.26 16.75 -5.18
C THR A 61 -13.30 17.57 -4.40
N LYS A 62 -12.88 18.43 -3.46
CA LYS A 62 -13.73 19.54 -3.02
C LYS A 62 -13.89 20.51 -4.19
N PRO A 63 -15.11 20.79 -4.67
CA PRO A 63 -15.30 21.74 -5.74
C PRO A 63 -14.88 23.12 -5.25
N ASN A 64 -13.65 23.50 -5.56
CA ASN A 64 -13.21 24.87 -5.38
C ASN A 64 -13.87 25.66 -6.52
N GLY A 65 -14.70 26.65 -6.18
CA GLY A 65 -15.48 27.41 -7.15
C GLY A 65 -14.63 28.08 -8.25
N ASP A 66 -13.34 28.25 -7.97
CA ASP A 66 -12.34 28.78 -8.91
C ASP A 66 -11.89 27.75 -9.96
N VAL A 67 -11.79 26.46 -9.60
CA VAL A 67 -11.44 25.37 -10.55
C VAL A 67 -12.55 25.18 -11.57
N LEU A 68 -13.81 25.27 -11.15
CA LEU A 68 -14.98 25.20 -12.05
C LEU A 68 -15.10 26.40 -12.99
N LYS A 69 -14.56 27.56 -12.63
CA LYS A 69 -14.51 28.73 -13.52
C LYS A 69 -13.41 28.64 -14.56
N ALA A 70 -12.31 27.94 -14.27
CA ALA A 70 -11.19 27.76 -15.19
C ALA A 70 -11.44 26.68 -16.28
N MET A 71 -12.47 25.83 -16.10
CA MET A 71 -12.88 24.83 -17.09
C MET A 71 -13.97 25.33 -18.06
N LYS A 72 -14.32 26.62 -18.03
CA LYS A 72 -15.27 27.26 -18.95
C LYS A 72 -14.58 28.00 -20.08
#